data_AF-A0A199UAE0-F1
#
_entry.id   AF-A0A199UAE0-F1
#
_cell.length_a   1.000
_cell.length_b   1.000
_cell.length_c   1.000
_cell.angle_alpha   90.00
_cell.angle_beta   90.00
_cell.angle_gamma   90.00
#
_symmetry.space_group_name_H-M   'P 1'
#
loop_
_entity.id
_entity.type
_entity.pdbx_description
1 polymer ?
#
loop_
_entity_poly.entity_id
_entity_poly.type
_entity_poly.pdbx_seq_one_letter_code
_entity_poly.pdbx_strand_id
1 'polypeptide(L)' 'MGVLAEKLNLNYEEAERWIVNLIRNSKLDAKIDSQSGTVIMEPNQPNVYEQLIDHTKAISGRTYKLVGQLLEHAQAQAVR' A
#
# COMPACT_ATOMS: atom_id res chain seq x y z
N MET A 1 -24.84 5.02 -5.96
CA MET A 1 -24.52 5.39 -7.36
C MET A 1 -25.27 6.62 -7.84
N GLY A 2 -26.50 6.88 -7.38
CA GLY A 2 -27.25 8.10 -7.77
C GLY A 2 -26.48 9.41 -7.53
N VAL A 3 -25.82 9.55 -6.37
CA VAL A 3 -25.03 10.76 -6.04
C VAL A 3 -23.81 10.97 -6.95
N LEU A 4 -23.20 9.88 -7.45
CA LEU A 4 -22.08 9.96 -8.39
C LEU A 4 -22.55 10.31 -9.80
N ALA A 5 -23.65 9.70 -10.24
CA ALA A 5 -24.27 9.99 -11.54
C ALA A 5 -24.75 11.45 -11.64
N GLU A 6 -25.38 11.98 -10.58
CA GLU A 6 -25.81 13.39 -10.51
C GLU A 6 -24.62 14.37 -10.47
N LYS A 7 -23.56 14.06 -9.71
CA LYS A 7 -22.38 14.95 -9.61
C LYS A 7 -21.52 14.96 -10.87
N LEU A 8 -21.49 13.86 -11.62
CA LEU A 8 -20.73 13.74 -12.87
C LEU A 8 -21.59 14.05 -14.10
N ASN A 9 -22.90 14.26 -13.92
CA ASN A 9 -23.87 14.46 -15.00
C ASN A 9 -23.79 13.34 -16.06
N LEU A 10 -23.60 12.09 -15.60
CA LEU A 10 -23.45 10.88 -16.39
C LEU A 10 -24.64 9.95 -16.20
N ASN A 11 -24.95 9.13 -17.20
CA ASN A 11 -25.93 8.07 -17.03
C ASN A 11 -25.43 7.02 -16.04
N TYR A 12 -26.35 6.24 -15.45
CA TYR A 12 -26.01 5.24 -14.42
C TYR A 12 -24.95 4.23 -14.90
N GLU A 13 -25.09 3.72 -16.13
CA GLU A 13 -24.10 2.83 -16.76
C GLU A 13 -22.75 3.51 -16.99
N GLU A 14 -22.76 4.79 -17.36
CA GLU A 14 -21.54 5.55 -17.61
C GLU A 14 -20.81 5.86 -16.30
N ALA A 15 -21.55 6.14 -15.22
CA ALA A 15 -21.00 6.33 -13.88
C ALA A 15 -20.38 5.02 -13.35
N GLU A 16 -20.99 3.86 -13.61
CA GLU A 16 -20.43 2.55 -13.25
C GLU A 16 -19.15 2.25 -14.06
N ARG A 17 -19.16 2.52 -15.37
CA ARG A 17 -17.94 2.37 -16.19
C ARG A 17 -16.84 3.33 -15.75
N TRP A 18 -17.20 4.54 -15.35
CA TRP A 18 -16.26 5.54 -14.85
C TRP A 18 -15.62 5.11 -13.53
N ILE A 19 -16.40 4.59 -12.57
CA ILE A 19 -15.84 4.14 -11.29
C ILE A 19 -14.95 2.90 -11.46
N VAL A 20 -15.32 1.98 -12.36
CA VAL A 20 -14.49 0.80 -12.68
C VAL A 20 -13.15 1.24 -13.26
N ASN A 21 -13.16 2.21 -14.17
CA ASN A 21 -11.94 2.77 -14.74
C ASN A 21 -11.11 3.52 -13.70
N LEU A 22 -11.75 4.23 -12.77
CA LEU A 22 -11.05 4.91 -11.67
C LEU A 22 -10.31 3.89 -10.79
N ILE A 23 -11.00 2.86 -10.30
CA ILE A 23 -10.44 1.82 -9.44
C ILE A 23 -9.30 1.08 -10.15
N ARG A 24 -9.48 0.75 -11.44
CA ARG A 24 -8.46 0.09 -12.26
C ARG A 24 -7.21 0.96 -12.46
N ASN A 25 -7.37 2.26 -12.63
CA ASN A 25 -6.26 3.19 -12.84
C ASN A 25 -5.54 3.57 -11.54
N SER A 26 -6.27 3.62 -10.42
CA SER A 26 -5.74 4.09 -9.14
C SER A 26 -5.05 3.00 -8.31
N LYS A 27 -5.08 1.73 -8.74
CA LYS A 27 -4.62 0.57 -7.94
C LYS A 27 -5.21 0.58 -6.52
N LEU A 28 -6.45 1.04 -6.38
CA LEU A 28 -7.15 1.02 -5.11
C LEU A 28 -7.88 -0.30 -5.00
N ASP A 29 -7.75 -0.97 -3.85
CA ASP A 29 -8.56 -2.15 -3.55
C ASP A 29 -9.96 -1.68 -3.16
N ALA A 30 -10.90 -1.86 -4.08
CA ALA A 30 -12.30 -1.47 -3.88
C ALA A 30 -13.23 -2.58 -4.39
N LYS A 31 -14.30 -2.82 -3.64
CA LYS A 31 -15.38 -3.73 -3.99
C LYS A 31 -16.60 -2.94 -4.44
N ILE A 32 -17.09 -3.22 -5.64
CA ILE A 32 -18.30 -2.63 -6.18
C ILE A 32 -19.45 -3.59 -5.91
N ASP A 33 -20.46 -3.14 -5.19
CA ASP A 33 -21.75 -3.81 -5.10
C ASP A 33 -22.71 -3.17 -6.11
N SER A 34 -22.87 -3.86 -7.25
CA SER A 34 -23.75 -3.40 -8.33
C SER A 34 -25.24 -3.53 -7.97
N GLN A 35 -25.61 -4.40 -7.02
CA GLN A 35 -27.01 -4.57 -6.59
C GLN A 35 -27.49 -3.43 -5.70
N SER A 36 -26.66 -2.99 -4.76
CA SER A 36 -26.96 -1.84 -3.90
C SER A 36 -26.49 -0.50 -4.50
N GLY A 37 -25.78 -0.52 -5.63
CA GLY A 37 -25.17 0.65 -6.23
C GLY A 37 -24.19 1.34 -5.28
N THR A 38 -23.50 0.59 -4.45
CA THR A 38 -22.58 1.12 -3.43
C THR A 38 -21.17 0.64 -3.70
N VAL A 39 -20.19 1.53 -3.49
CA VAL A 39 -18.78 1.23 -3.66
C VAL A 39 -18.14 1.23 -2.29
N ILE A 40 -17.59 0.10 -1.89
CA ILE A 40 -16.83 -0.05 -0.64
C ILE A 40 -15.36 0.02 -1.02
N MET A 41 -14.71 1.13 -0.69
CA MET A 41 -13.25 1.25 -0.81
C MET A 41 -12.63 0.64 0.44
N GLU A 42 -11.76 -0.37 0.29
CA GLU A 42 -10.99 -0.85 1.44
C GLU A 42 -9.99 0.26 1.84
N PRO A 43 -9.91 0.63 3.12
CA PRO A 43 -8.97 1.64 3.56
C PRO A 43 -7.56 1.09 3.36
N ASN A 44 -6.82 1.67 2.42
CA ASN A 44 -5.42 1.35 2.14
C ASN A 44 -4.49 1.97 3.21
N GLN A 45 -4.86 1.85 4.48
CA GLN A 45 -3.97 2.22 5.57
C GLN A 45 -3.27 0.93 6.00
N PRO A 46 -1.94 0.82 5.78
CA PRO A 46 -1.19 -0.35 6.24
C PRO A 46 -1.40 -0.48 7.74
N ASN A 47 -1.61 -1.72 8.19
CA ASN A 47 -1.81 -1.99 9.59
C ASN A 47 -0.59 -1.47 10.38
N VAL A 48 -0.81 -0.78 11.51
CA VAL A 48 0.28 -0.23 12.33
C VAL A 48 1.29 -1.32 12.71
N TYR A 49 0.83 -2.56 12.89
CA TYR A 49 1.69 -3.72 13.13
C TYR A 49 2.58 -4.07 11.93
N GLU A 50 2.06 -4.02 10.70
CA GLU A 50 2.85 -4.26 9.49
C GLU A 50 3.93 -3.18 9.33
N GLN A 51 3.58 -1.92 9.59
CA GLN A 51 4.54 -0.81 9.54
C GLN A 51 5.67 -0.99 10.55
N LEU A 52 5.36 -1.42 11.78
CA LEU A 52 6.35 -1.71 12.82
C LEU A 52 7.25 -2.89 12.45
N ILE A 53 6.68 -3.95 11.88
CA ILE A 53 7.43 -5.12 11.41
C ILE A 53 8.42 -4.72 10.32
N ASP A 54 7.99 -3.92 9.34
CA ASP A 54 8.86 -3.47 8.25
C ASP A 54 9.97 -2.55 8.74
N HIS A 55 9.67 -1.62 9.65
CA HIS A 55 10.69 -0.76 10.27
C HIS A 55 11.71 -1.59 11.05
N THR A 56 11.25 -2.57 11.83
CA THR A 56 12.12 -3.44 12.62
C THR A 56 13.00 -4.30 11.72
N LYS A 57 12.45 -4.89 10.65
CA LYS A 57 13.24 -5.68 9.67
C LYS A 57 14.35 -4.84 9.04
N ALA A 58 14.05 -3.61 8.63
CA ALA A 58 15.03 -2.71 8.04
C ALA A 58 16.16 -2.35 9.03
N ILE A 59 15.83 -2.08 10.29
CA ILE A 59 16.81 -1.79 11.36
C ILE A 59 17.69 -3.01 11.66
N SER A 60 17.08 -4.18 11.80
CA SER A 60 17.80 -5.44 12.04
C SER A 60 18.79 -5.72 10.92
N GLY A 61 18.38 -5.60 9.65
CA GLY A 61 19.28 -5.80 8.51
C GLY A 61 20.48 -4.85 8.50
N ARG A 62 20.27 -3.57 8.82
CA ARG A 62 21.35 -2.58 8.94
C ARG A 62 22.31 -2.92 10.08
N THR A 63 21.77 -3.37 11.22
CA THR A 63 22.56 -3.75 12.39
C THR A 63 23.43 -4.97 12.10
N TYR A 64 22.88 -6.01 11.45
CA TYR A 64 23.66 -7.18 11.02
C TYR A 64 24.79 -6.79 10.07
N LYS A 65 24.52 -5.89 9.11
CA LYS A 65 25.56 -5.38 8.21
C LYS A 65 26.67 -4.63 8.94
N LEU A 66 26.31 -3.75 9.89
CA LEU A 66 27.27 -3.02 10.72
C LEU A 66 28.12 -3.97 11.58
N VAL A 67 27.51 -4.98 12.20
CA VAL A 67 28.23 -6.00 12.97
C VAL A 67 29.21 -6.76 12.07
N GLY A 68 28.78 -7.16 10.86
CA GLY A 68 29.67 -7.78 9.88
C GLY A 68 30.87 -6.89 9.53
N GLN A 69 30.62 -5.60 9.24
CA GLN A 69 31.69 -4.64 8.94
C GLN A 69 32.64 -4.42 10.12
N LEU A 70 32.13 -4.39 11.36
CA LEU A 70 32.96 -4.25 12.56
C LEU A 70 33.81 -5.50 12.80
N LEU A 71 33.27 -6.70 12.56
CA LEU A 71 34.04 -7.95 12.67
C LEU A 71 35.16 -8.00 11.63
N GLU A 72 34.88 -7.60 10.37
CA GLU A 72 35.91 -7.50 9.33
C GLU A 72 36.98 -6.46 9.68
N HIS A 73 36.60 -5.28 10.19
CA HIS A 73 37.56 -4.25 10.61
C HIS A 73 38.38 -4.69 11.83
N ALA A 74 37.77 -5.39 12.79
CA ALA A 74 38.47 -5.93 13.95
C ALA A 74 39.50 -7.01 13.55
N GLN A 75 39.17 -7.85 12.57
CA GLN A 75 40.12 -8.82 12.00
C GLN A 75 41.24 -8.13 11.22
N ALA A 76 40.95 -7.07 10.45
CA ALA A 76 41.96 -6.31 9.72
C ALA A 76 42.92 -5.51 10.63
N GLN A 77 42.46 -5.09 11.82
CA GLN A 77 43.30 -4.42 12.82
C GLN A 77 44.16 -5.38 13.63
N ALA A 78 43.72 -6.62 13.86
CA ALA A 78 44.49 -7.63 14.60
C ALA A 78 45.68 -8.22 13.81
N VAL A 79 45.76 -7.95 12.50
CA VAL A 79 46.80 -8.48 11.58
C VAL A 79 47.92 -7.44 11.31
N ARG A 80 47.89 -6.27 11.94
CA ARG A 80 49.01 -5.29 11.94
C ARG A 80 49.72 -5.26 13.28
#